data_AF-A0A9P5ERN3-F1
#
_entry.id   AF-A0A9P5ERN3-F1
#
_cell.length_a   1.000
_cell.length_b   1.000
_cell.length_c   1.000
_cell.angle_alpha   90.00
_cell.angle_beta   90.00
_cell.angle_gamma   90.00
#
_symmetry.space_group_name_H-M   'P 1'
#
loop_
_entity.id
_entity.type
_entity.pdbx_description
1 polymer ?
#
loop_
_entity_poly.entity_id
_entity_poly.type
_entity_poly.pdbx_seq_one_letter_code
_entity_poly.pdbx_strand_id
1 'polypeptide(L)'
;MKYLQLAAAVVVLSPHAVAQQGAWAQCGGIGHTGGTTCITGYYCRYTNDWYSQCVPGSPPLTSSPAPQPPSTTLQTSTTSAGSPVTSTSTAPGGGGTACPALPNGLGASTSVLPDPFTFQNGGKVTTKADWSCRQAEISSQLQRLELGTLPPKPQSVTASYSGNKLTINVSDGGKSISFAVTISKPSGNSVPAIIAYGAASIPVPSTVGIITFNNDEIAQQQGGSSRGKGKFYDLYGSGHSAGALMAWSWAVSRIIDALELTPSVGIDPTRLGVTGCSRNGKGAFVAGAFDSRIALTLPQESGAGGAGCWRIADWQNRNGFTVQDAKQIVTENPWFSPSFNQYTSNVNQLPFDHHMLAGLIAPRPVYIMENPDYEWLGTMSTYGCMGGARKQWQALGSLDTFGYSQVGNHAHCSFPSSQQSELTAFINKFLLKQSGGSTSVYRTDQTYNNFNVDSWSPWAVPALS
;
A
#
# COMPACT_ATOMS: atom_id res chain seq x y z
N MET A 1 -27.06 37.45 76.50
CA MET A 1 -27.25 36.18 77.24
C MET A 1 -27.03 35.03 76.25
N LYS A 2 -26.73 33.81 76.73
CA LYS A 2 -26.74 32.61 75.85
C LYS A 2 -28.17 32.34 75.39
N TYR A 3 -28.35 31.83 74.17
CA TYR A 3 -29.19 30.65 73.92
C TYR A 3 -28.73 29.93 72.63
N LEU A 4 -28.90 28.61 72.62
CA LEU A 4 -28.50 27.68 71.58
C LEU A 4 -29.71 26.81 71.28
N GLN A 5 -30.19 26.77 70.03
CA GLN A 5 -31.17 25.79 69.58
C GLN A 5 -30.86 25.31 68.15
N LEU A 6 -31.27 24.07 67.87
CA LEU A 6 -30.91 23.33 66.66
C LEU A 6 -31.83 23.72 65.49
N ALA A 7 -31.26 23.85 64.30
CA ALA A 7 -32.03 23.85 63.05
C ALA A 7 -32.14 22.41 62.52
N ALA A 8 -33.37 21.88 62.43
CA ALA A 8 -33.63 20.60 61.78
C ALA A 8 -33.76 20.79 60.27
N ALA A 9 -32.96 20.07 59.48
CA ALA A 9 -33.00 20.15 58.02
C ALA A 9 -34.13 19.28 57.45
N VAL A 10 -35.18 19.92 56.93
CA VAL A 10 -36.25 19.24 56.18
C VAL A 10 -35.78 19.03 54.74
N VAL A 11 -35.54 17.78 54.36
CA VAL A 11 -35.19 17.41 52.98
C VAL A 11 -36.47 17.31 52.14
N VAL A 12 -36.69 18.29 51.26
CA VAL A 12 -37.77 18.25 50.27
C VAL A 12 -37.30 17.45 49.04
N LEU A 13 -37.86 16.26 48.84
CA LEU A 13 -37.62 15.45 47.65
C LEU A 13 -38.49 15.94 46.48
N SER A 14 -37.94 16.86 45.68
CA SER A 14 -38.56 17.28 44.43
C SER A 14 -38.57 16.14 43.39
N PRO A 15 -39.72 15.79 42.79
CA PRO A 15 -39.77 14.80 41.71
C PRO A 15 -39.01 15.34 40.49
N HIS A 16 -38.00 14.61 40.04
CA HIS A 16 -37.19 15.00 38.90
C HIS A 16 -37.94 14.70 37.60
N ALA A 17 -38.51 15.73 36.98
CA ALA A 17 -39.16 15.61 35.68
C ALA A 17 -38.10 15.32 34.60
N VAL A 18 -38.12 14.11 34.04
CA VAL A 18 -37.19 13.70 32.97
C VAL A 18 -37.59 14.38 31.66
N ALA A 19 -37.02 15.55 31.41
CA ALA A 19 -37.31 16.34 30.21
C ALA A 19 -36.78 15.65 28.94
N GLN A 20 -37.69 15.37 27.99
CA GLN A 20 -37.32 14.91 26.65
C GLN A 20 -36.47 15.97 25.94
N GLN A 21 -35.45 15.52 25.22
CA GLN A 21 -34.57 16.37 24.43
C GLN A 21 -35.21 16.72 23.09
N GLY A 22 -35.17 18.01 22.75
CA GLY A 22 -35.74 18.54 21.50
C GLY A 22 -35.01 18.03 20.25
N ALA A 23 -35.57 18.35 19.08
CA ALA A 23 -34.93 18.08 17.81
C ALA A 23 -33.49 18.65 17.79
N TRP A 24 -32.53 17.82 17.39
CA TRP A 24 -31.10 18.16 17.29
C TRP A 24 -30.39 18.50 18.61
N ALA A 25 -31.05 18.36 19.77
CA ALA A 25 -30.41 18.48 21.07
C ALA A 25 -29.52 17.27 21.42
N GLN A 26 -28.59 17.46 22.35
CA GLN A 26 -27.73 16.39 22.86
C GLN A 26 -28.52 15.47 23.81
N CYS A 27 -28.42 14.16 23.58
CA CYS A 27 -29.12 13.12 24.32
C CYS A 27 -28.18 12.03 24.88
N GLY A 28 -26.87 12.24 24.80
CA GLY A 28 -25.88 11.31 25.32
C GLY A 28 -24.45 11.78 25.09
N GLY A 29 -23.51 11.01 25.63
CA GLY A 29 -22.08 11.32 25.66
C GLY A 29 -21.53 11.32 27.09
N ILE A 30 -20.24 11.00 27.24
CA ILE A 30 -19.52 11.06 28.51
C ILE A 30 -19.61 12.48 29.07
N GLY A 31 -20.10 12.61 30.30
CA GLY A 31 -20.31 13.90 30.97
C GLY A 31 -21.65 14.59 30.67
N HIS A 32 -22.50 14.06 29.78
CA HIS A 32 -23.85 14.60 29.55
C HIS A 32 -24.75 14.34 30.77
N THR A 33 -25.25 15.40 31.39
CA THR A 33 -26.17 15.36 32.54
C THR A 33 -27.62 15.70 32.18
N GLY A 34 -27.90 15.98 30.90
CA GLY A 34 -29.25 16.24 30.40
C GLY A 34 -30.08 14.96 30.22
N GLY A 35 -31.31 15.12 29.72
CA GLY A 35 -32.15 13.99 29.36
C GLY A 35 -31.54 13.15 28.23
N THR A 36 -31.86 11.86 28.20
CA THR A 36 -31.35 10.91 27.20
C THR A 36 -32.39 10.43 26.18
N THR A 37 -33.66 10.74 26.43
CA THR A 37 -34.79 10.39 25.54
C THR A 37 -35.16 11.60 24.70
N CYS A 38 -35.33 11.39 23.39
CA CYS A 38 -35.75 12.44 22.45
C CYS A 38 -37.27 12.63 22.43
N ILE A 39 -37.72 13.77 21.89
CA ILE A 39 -39.13 13.98 21.53
C ILE A 39 -39.63 12.97 20.47
N THR A 40 -40.93 12.74 20.43
CA THR A 40 -41.60 11.83 19.49
C THR A 40 -41.19 12.07 18.03
N GLY A 41 -40.86 11.00 17.31
CA GLY A 41 -40.38 11.04 15.92
C GLY A 41 -38.87 11.23 15.77
N TYR A 42 -38.13 11.39 16.88
CA TYR A 42 -36.68 11.44 16.93
C TYR A 42 -36.13 10.30 17.79
N TYR A 43 -34.93 9.82 17.47
CA TYR A 43 -34.18 8.88 18.31
C TYR A 43 -32.79 9.42 18.63
N CYS A 44 -32.21 8.95 19.73
CA CYS A 44 -30.86 9.34 20.11
C CYS A 44 -29.85 8.57 19.26
N ARG A 45 -29.26 9.24 18.26
CA ARG A 45 -28.19 8.68 17.44
C ARG A 45 -26.85 8.97 18.11
N TYR A 46 -26.12 7.91 18.44
CA TYR A 46 -24.72 7.99 18.83
C TYR A 46 -23.88 8.58 17.68
N THR A 47 -23.02 9.54 18.00
CA THR A 47 -22.10 10.18 17.04
C THR A 47 -20.64 9.92 17.44
N ASN A 48 -20.32 10.01 18.74
CA ASN A 48 -19.08 9.55 19.36
C ASN A 48 -19.27 9.44 20.88
N ASP A 49 -18.26 8.95 21.61
CA ASP A 49 -18.31 8.73 23.06
C ASP A 49 -18.68 9.99 23.86
N TRP A 50 -18.39 11.19 23.38
CA TRP A 50 -18.68 12.46 24.05
C TRP A 50 -19.97 13.12 23.57
N TYR A 51 -20.61 12.61 22.51
CA TYR A 51 -21.76 13.25 21.89
C TYR A 51 -22.72 12.27 21.18
N SER A 52 -23.98 12.29 21.59
CA SER A 52 -25.12 11.66 20.89
C SER A 52 -26.24 12.68 20.70
N GLN A 53 -26.93 12.65 19.57
CA GLN A 53 -27.87 13.70 19.16
C GLN A 53 -29.26 13.15 18.79
N CYS A 54 -30.30 13.89 19.13
CA CYS A 54 -31.66 13.60 18.68
C CYS A 54 -31.83 13.88 17.18
N VAL A 55 -31.95 12.83 16.37
CA VAL A 55 -32.17 12.93 14.91
C VAL A 55 -33.51 12.27 14.52
N PRO A 56 -34.16 12.69 13.42
CA PRO A 56 -35.43 12.10 12.99
C PRO A 56 -35.32 10.60 12.69
N GLY A 57 -36.37 9.83 13.02
CA GLY A 57 -36.49 8.42 12.66
C GLY A 57 -36.66 7.48 13.85
N SER A 58 -36.15 6.26 13.73
CA SER A 58 -36.23 5.20 14.75
C SER A 58 -35.03 4.26 14.65
N PRO A 59 -34.59 3.62 15.76
CA PRO A 59 -33.41 2.75 15.77
C PRO A 59 -33.67 1.38 15.09
N PRO A 60 -32.64 0.74 14.50
CA PRO A 60 -32.76 -0.56 13.83
C PRO A 60 -32.84 -1.75 14.83
N LEU A 61 -33.43 -2.85 14.37
CA LEU A 61 -33.65 -4.11 15.12
C LEU A 61 -32.63 -5.19 14.72
N THR A 62 -32.36 -6.18 15.59
CA THR A 62 -31.28 -7.20 15.38
C THR A 62 -31.67 -8.65 15.76
N SER A 63 -31.17 -9.62 14.98
CA SER A 63 -31.20 -11.11 15.14
C SER A 63 -30.76 -11.77 13.79
N SER A 64 -30.35 -13.05 13.64
CA SER A 64 -29.83 -14.12 14.53
C SER A 64 -29.11 -15.20 13.67
N PRO A 65 -28.25 -16.09 14.23
CA PRO A 65 -27.34 -16.94 13.42
C PRO A 65 -27.86 -18.33 13.01
N ALA A 66 -27.19 -18.96 12.03
CA ALA A 66 -27.47 -20.28 11.45
C ALA A 66 -26.16 -21.07 11.10
N PRO A 67 -26.19 -22.40 10.83
CA PRO A 67 -25.05 -23.31 11.09
C PRO A 67 -24.17 -23.73 9.89
N GLN A 68 -23.16 -24.58 10.17
CA GLN A 68 -21.99 -24.93 9.35
C GLN A 68 -22.14 -26.25 8.53
N PRO A 69 -21.57 -26.36 7.30
CA PRO A 69 -21.56 -27.58 6.48
C PRO A 69 -20.20 -28.34 6.45
N PRO A 70 -20.16 -29.62 5.99
CA PRO A 70 -18.96 -30.50 6.04
C PRO A 70 -18.09 -30.51 4.76
N SER A 71 -16.94 -31.19 4.81
CA SER A 71 -15.92 -31.28 3.75
C SER A 71 -15.86 -32.64 3.04
N THR A 72 -15.46 -32.66 1.74
CA THR A 72 -14.94 -33.86 1.05
C THR A 72 -13.89 -33.49 -0.02
N THR A 73 -13.15 -34.46 -0.53
CA THR A 73 -11.84 -34.30 -1.21
C THR A 73 -11.83 -34.43 -2.75
N LEU A 74 -10.73 -33.97 -3.36
CA LEU A 74 -10.43 -33.98 -4.80
C LEU A 74 -9.71 -35.26 -5.27
N GLN A 75 -9.79 -35.54 -6.58
CA GLN A 75 -8.85 -36.39 -7.32
C GLN A 75 -8.52 -35.80 -8.70
N THR A 76 -7.38 -36.20 -9.27
CA THR A 76 -6.77 -35.62 -10.50
C THR A 76 -6.48 -36.69 -11.57
N SER A 77 -6.32 -36.26 -12.82
CA SER A 77 -5.84 -37.08 -13.94
C SER A 77 -5.01 -36.25 -14.92
N THR A 78 -4.21 -36.91 -15.77
CA THR A 78 -3.13 -36.31 -16.58
C THR A 78 -3.13 -36.81 -18.02
N THR A 79 -2.49 -36.08 -18.96
CA THR A 79 -1.90 -36.59 -20.23
C THR A 79 -1.20 -35.45 -21.02
N SER A 80 -0.32 -35.79 -21.95
CA SER A 80 0.40 -34.88 -22.89
C SER A 80 0.89 -35.72 -24.10
N ALA A 81 1.47 -35.22 -25.20
CA ALA A 81 1.96 -33.87 -25.57
C ALA A 81 1.88 -33.66 -27.10
N GLY A 82 2.22 -32.47 -27.62
CA GLY A 82 2.39 -32.24 -29.07
C GLY A 82 2.93 -30.84 -29.42
N SER A 83 3.82 -30.75 -30.40
CA SER A 83 4.43 -29.53 -30.98
C SER A 83 4.69 -29.78 -32.50
N PRO A 84 5.03 -28.80 -33.38
CA PRO A 84 6.26 -27.97 -33.29
C PRO A 84 6.25 -26.54 -33.90
N VAL A 85 7.31 -25.74 -33.59
CA VAL A 85 8.07 -24.77 -34.47
C VAL A 85 7.28 -23.65 -35.23
N THR A 86 7.61 -22.34 -35.21
CA THR A 86 8.77 -21.49 -34.77
C THR A 86 8.21 -20.11 -34.28
N SER A 87 8.88 -18.96 -34.05
CA SER A 87 10.27 -18.42 -34.10
C SER A 87 10.29 -17.12 -33.25
N THR A 88 11.04 -16.96 -32.15
CA THR A 88 12.50 -16.76 -31.95
C THR A 88 13.05 -15.35 -32.21
N SER A 89 13.36 -14.64 -31.12
CA SER A 89 14.62 -13.92 -30.91
C SER A 89 15.26 -14.46 -29.62
N THR A 90 16.60 -14.45 -29.50
CA THR A 90 17.31 -15.36 -28.56
C THR A 90 18.37 -14.68 -27.71
N ALA A 91 18.39 -15.04 -26.42
CA ALA A 91 19.59 -15.02 -25.57
C ALA A 91 20.07 -16.48 -25.35
N PRO A 92 21.36 -16.73 -25.08
CA PRO A 92 21.90 -18.09 -25.02
C PRO A 92 21.72 -18.75 -23.64
N GLY A 93 21.17 -19.98 -23.62
CA GLY A 93 21.17 -20.86 -22.45
C GLY A 93 19.80 -21.10 -21.82
N GLY A 94 19.04 -22.04 -22.38
CA GLY A 94 17.72 -22.45 -21.89
C GLY A 94 16.62 -22.27 -22.94
N GLY A 95 15.76 -23.27 -23.10
CA GLY A 95 14.66 -23.26 -24.08
C GLY A 95 13.48 -22.40 -23.63
N GLY A 96 13.65 -21.07 -23.61
CA GLY A 96 12.61 -20.13 -23.22
C GLY A 96 11.63 -19.83 -24.36
N THR A 97 10.35 -20.13 -24.16
CA THR A 97 9.26 -19.56 -24.97
C THR A 97 9.25 -18.05 -24.79
N ALA A 98 9.18 -17.28 -25.88
CA ALA A 98 9.05 -15.83 -25.80
C ALA A 98 7.75 -15.43 -25.08
N CYS A 99 7.79 -14.38 -24.26
CA CYS A 99 6.60 -13.91 -23.54
C CYS A 99 5.44 -13.57 -24.49
N PRO A 100 4.17 -13.76 -24.07
CA PRO A 100 3.01 -13.33 -24.84
C PRO A 100 3.07 -11.84 -25.20
N ALA A 101 2.50 -11.48 -26.35
CA ALA A 101 2.39 -10.08 -26.76
C ALA A 101 1.56 -9.27 -25.76
N LEU A 102 2.07 -8.11 -25.35
CA LEU A 102 1.45 -7.28 -24.31
C LEU A 102 0.04 -6.81 -24.72
N PRO A 103 -0.99 -7.02 -23.89
CA PRO A 103 -2.37 -6.72 -24.23
C PRO A 103 -2.71 -5.22 -24.09
N ASN A 104 -3.44 -4.70 -25.08
CA ASN A 104 -3.90 -3.30 -25.12
C ASN A 104 -5.33 -3.09 -24.60
N GLY A 105 -6.13 -4.15 -24.43
CA GLY A 105 -7.50 -4.06 -23.91
C GLY A 105 -7.57 -3.93 -22.37
N LEU A 106 -8.80 -3.95 -21.84
CA LEU A 106 -9.10 -4.06 -20.40
C LEU A 106 -9.38 -5.51 -19.95
N GLY A 107 -9.79 -6.40 -20.86
CA GLY A 107 -10.14 -7.78 -20.52
C GLY A 107 -11.57 -7.90 -19.99
N ALA A 108 -11.82 -8.93 -19.18
CA ALA A 108 -13.12 -9.12 -18.52
C ALA A 108 -13.20 -8.30 -17.22
N SER A 109 -14.31 -7.59 -17.01
CA SER A 109 -14.60 -6.90 -15.74
C SER A 109 -14.82 -7.93 -14.62
N THR A 110 -14.30 -7.65 -13.42
CA THR A 110 -14.44 -8.52 -12.24
C THR A 110 -14.69 -7.70 -10.98
N SER A 111 -15.65 -8.17 -10.16
CA SER A 111 -16.00 -7.60 -8.85
C SER A 111 -15.11 -8.10 -7.71
N VAL A 112 -14.45 -9.24 -7.88
CA VAL A 112 -13.33 -9.69 -7.02
C VAL A 112 -12.00 -9.24 -7.64
N LEU A 113 -10.89 -9.38 -6.93
CA LEU A 113 -9.58 -9.00 -7.48
C LEU A 113 -9.26 -9.86 -8.73
N PRO A 114 -8.53 -9.35 -9.74
CA PRO A 114 -8.14 -10.15 -10.91
C PRO A 114 -7.16 -11.28 -10.59
N ASP A 115 -7.24 -12.41 -11.30
CA ASP A 115 -6.35 -13.56 -11.10
C ASP A 115 -4.91 -13.25 -11.56
N PRO A 116 -3.90 -13.26 -10.65
CA PRO A 116 -2.51 -13.07 -11.04
C PRO A 116 -1.96 -14.26 -11.86
N PHE A 117 -2.55 -15.45 -11.77
CA PHE A 117 -2.08 -16.67 -12.45
C PHE A 117 -2.75 -16.94 -13.81
N THR A 118 -3.50 -15.98 -14.33
CA THR A 118 -4.04 -15.99 -15.70
C THR A 118 -3.59 -14.73 -16.45
N PHE A 119 -2.95 -14.89 -17.59
CA PHE A 119 -2.68 -13.80 -18.55
C PHE A 119 -4.00 -13.29 -19.15
N GLN A 120 -4.05 -12.02 -19.59
CA GLN A 120 -5.26 -11.43 -20.16
C GLN A 120 -5.75 -12.13 -21.46
N ASN A 121 -4.88 -12.92 -22.13
CA ASN A 121 -5.24 -13.77 -23.26
C ASN A 121 -5.84 -15.15 -22.87
N GLY A 122 -6.02 -15.43 -21.57
CA GLY A 122 -6.53 -16.70 -21.04
C GLY A 122 -5.47 -17.76 -20.76
N GLY A 123 -4.20 -17.54 -21.14
CA GLY A 123 -3.09 -18.43 -20.81
C GLY A 123 -2.86 -18.51 -19.30
N LYS A 124 -2.40 -19.66 -18.81
CA LYS A 124 -2.10 -19.88 -17.38
C LYS A 124 -0.62 -19.65 -17.07
N VAL A 125 -0.36 -19.13 -15.88
CA VAL A 125 0.97 -19.05 -15.28
C VAL A 125 1.23 -20.37 -14.55
N THR A 126 2.20 -21.13 -15.01
CA THR A 126 2.51 -22.50 -14.54
C THR A 126 3.95 -22.68 -14.09
N THR A 127 4.88 -21.90 -14.65
CA THR A 127 6.30 -21.90 -14.32
C THR A 127 6.75 -20.57 -13.72
N LYS A 128 7.93 -20.55 -13.10
CA LYS A 128 8.55 -19.29 -12.66
C LYS A 128 8.94 -18.37 -13.83
N ALA A 129 9.16 -18.91 -15.03
CA ALA A 129 9.39 -18.11 -16.24
C ALA A 129 8.11 -17.43 -16.73
N ASP A 130 6.97 -18.14 -16.68
CA ASP A 130 5.65 -17.56 -16.97
C ASP A 130 5.36 -16.38 -16.05
N TRP A 131 5.78 -16.47 -14.77
CA TRP A 131 5.61 -15.37 -13.82
C TRP A 131 6.38 -14.11 -14.23
N SER A 132 7.62 -14.22 -14.71
CA SER A 132 8.37 -13.06 -15.22
C SER A 132 7.68 -12.43 -16.44
N CYS A 133 7.11 -13.24 -17.35
CA CYS A 133 6.28 -12.72 -18.44
C CYS A 133 4.97 -12.08 -17.93
N ARG A 134 4.34 -12.65 -16.89
CA ARG A 134 3.14 -12.11 -16.25
C ARG A 134 3.40 -10.76 -15.58
N GLN A 135 4.55 -10.61 -14.91
CA GLN A 135 4.99 -9.33 -14.34
C GLN A 135 5.17 -8.25 -15.42
N ALA A 136 5.67 -8.60 -16.61
CA ALA A 136 5.74 -7.67 -17.73
C ALA A 136 4.34 -7.22 -18.22
N GLU A 137 3.37 -8.13 -18.30
CA GLU A 137 1.96 -7.79 -18.59
C GLU A 137 1.38 -6.86 -17.51
N ILE A 138 1.51 -7.21 -16.24
CA ILE A 138 0.99 -6.44 -15.09
C ILE A 138 1.62 -5.03 -15.05
N SER A 139 2.94 -4.93 -15.24
CA SER A 139 3.67 -3.67 -15.32
C SER A 139 3.18 -2.80 -16.49
N SER A 140 2.93 -3.39 -17.65
CA SER A 140 2.38 -2.68 -18.82
C SER A 140 0.96 -2.16 -18.55
N GLN A 141 0.09 -2.97 -17.94
CA GLN A 141 -1.27 -2.58 -17.59
C GLN A 141 -1.28 -1.44 -16.56
N LEU A 142 -0.51 -1.56 -15.47
CA LEU A 142 -0.38 -0.54 -14.43
C LEU A 142 0.12 0.80 -14.99
N GLN A 143 1.19 0.78 -15.81
CA GLN A 143 1.69 1.99 -16.47
C GLN A 143 0.65 2.62 -17.41
N ARG A 144 -0.03 1.80 -18.22
CA ARG A 144 -0.97 2.29 -19.24
C ARG A 144 -2.27 2.86 -18.66
N LEU A 145 -2.74 2.31 -17.54
CA LEU A 145 -4.08 2.58 -17.00
C LEU A 145 -4.08 3.38 -15.68
N GLU A 146 -3.01 3.34 -14.89
CA GLU A 146 -2.98 3.93 -13.54
C GLU A 146 -1.76 4.84 -13.29
N LEU A 147 -0.54 4.30 -13.37
CA LEU A 147 0.68 4.99 -12.90
C LEU A 147 1.33 5.89 -13.96
N GLY A 148 1.00 5.69 -15.24
CA GLY A 148 1.64 6.35 -16.37
C GLY A 148 2.96 5.68 -16.78
N THR A 149 3.51 6.08 -17.91
CA THR A 149 4.73 5.49 -18.49
C THR A 149 5.95 5.72 -17.60
N LEU A 150 6.74 4.68 -17.37
CA LEU A 150 8.10 4.79 -16.85
C LEU A 150 9.08 5.01 -18.01
N PRO A 151 9.78 6.17 -18.10
CA PRO A 151 10.85 6.33 -19.08
C PRO A 151 11.99 5.33 -18.83
N PRO A 152 12.70 4.89 -19.88
CA PRO A 152 13.87 4.02 -19.74
C PRO A 152 15.03 4.73 -19.00
N LYS A 153 16.18 4.04 -18.87
CA LYS A 153 17.42 4.71 -18.42
C LYS A 153 17.76 5.82 -19.44
N PRO A 154 17.93 7.08 -19.00
CA PRO A 154 18.15 8.23 -19.87
C PRO A 154 19.52 8.20 -20.55
N GLN A 155 19.69 8.99 -21.60
CA GLN A 155 20.93 9.07 -22.41
C GLN A 155 22.20 9.31 -21.58
N SER A 156 22.13 10.05 -20.48
CA SER A 156 23.25 10.22 -19.55
C SER A 156 22.81 10.32 -18.10
N VAL A 157 23.57 9.68 -17.21
CA VAL A 157 23.55 9.88 -15.76
C VAL A 157 24.99 10.10 -15.32
N THR A 158 25.25 11.16 -14.57
CA THR A 158 26.54 11.40 -13.90
C THR A 158 26.31 11.74 -12.44
N ALA A 159 27.30 11.46 -11.60
CA ALA A 159 27.18 11.62 -10.17
C ALA A 159 28.46 12.15 -9.53
N SER A 160 28.32 12.83 -8.40
CA SER A 160 29.43 13.29 -7.57
C SER A 160 29.05 13.28 -6.10
N TYR A 161 29.95 12.85 -5.22
CA TYR A 161 29.72 12.75 -3.79
C TYR A 161 30.67 13.66 -3.00
N SER A 162 30.10 14.52 -2.15
CA SER A 162 30.86 15.40 -1.25
C SER A 162 29.98 15.84 -0.08
N GLY A 163 30.55 15.99 1.12
CA GLY A 163 29.83 16.51 2.30
C GLY A 163 28.53 15.75 2.61
N ASN A 164 28.55 14.42 2.55
CA ASN A 164 27.38 13.52 2.69
C ASN A 164 26.27 13.71 1.65
N LYS A 165 26.49 14.49 0.58
CA LYS A 165 25.53 14.74 -0.49
C LYS A 165 25.96 14.03 -1.77
N LEU A 166 25.12 13.12 -2.28
CA LEU A 166 25.25 12.55 -3.61
C LEU A 166 24.43 13.40 -4.57
N THR A 167 25.13 14.17 -5.42
CA THR A 167 24.51 14.98 -6.47
C THR A 167 24.47 14.18 -7.76
N ILE A 168 23.31 14.21 -8.44
CA ILE A 168 22.94 13.35 -9.57
C ILE A 168 22.49 14.26 -10.71
N ASN A 169 23.22 14.26 -11.81
CA ASN A 169 22.86 15.00 -13.02
C ASN A 169 22.37 14.01 -14.07
N VAL A 170 21.26 14.35 -14.72
CA VAL A 170 20.62 13.50 -15.74
C VAL A 170 20.41 14.33 -17.00
N SER A 171 20.76 13.77 -18.15
CA SER A 171 20.51 14.37 -19.46
C SER A 171 19.76 13.38 -20.35
N ASP A 172 18.70 13.86 -21.01
CA ASP A 172 17.86 13.06 -21.89
C ASP A 172 17.13 13.98 -22.89
N GLY A 173 17.01 13.55 -24.15
CA GLY A 173 16.24 14.28 -25.18
C GLY A 173 16.72 15.71 -25.42
N GLY A 174 18.00 16.01 -25.18
CA GLY A 174 18.58 17.36 -25.30
C GLY A 174 18.31 18.30 -24.11
N LYS A 175 17.60 17.84 -23.07
CA LYS A 175 17.43 18.56 -21.80
C LYS A 175 18.33 17.98 -20.70
N SER A 176 18.41 18.66 -19.56
CA SER A 176 19.15 18.18 -18.38
C SER A 176 18.56 18.70 -17.07
N ILE A 177 18.71 17.91 -16.01
CA ILE A 177 18.31 18.25 -14.63
C ILE A 177 19.42 17.85 -13.64
N SER A 178 19.41 18.45 -12.46
CA SER A 178 20.27 18.06 -11.33
C SER A 178 19.46 17.95 -10.04
N PHE A 179 19.60 16.84 -9.34
CA PHE A 179 18.96 16.57 -8.05
C PHE A 179 19.95 15.90 -7.10
N ALA A 180 19.61 15.76 -5.82
CA ALA A 180 20.53 15.19 -4.84
C ALA A 180 19.84 14.45 -3.71
N VAL A 181 20.58 13.53 -3.10
CA VAL A 181 20.20 12.83 -1.86
C VAL A 181 21.26 13.02 -0.79
N THR A 182 20.82 13.09 0.46
CA THR A 182 21.71 13.16 1.63
C THR A 182 21.89 11.75 2.18
N ILE A 183 23.13 11.34 2.42
CA ILE A 183 23.50 9.99 2.85
C ILE A 183 24.08 10.06 4.26
N SER A 184 23.33 9.60 5.25
CA SER A 184 23.84 9.32 6.60
C SER A 184 24.18 7.84 6.67
N LYS A 185 25.40 7.48 7.12
CA LYS A 185 25.83 6.08 7.20
C LYS A 185 26.91 5.86 8.27
N PRO A 186 27.07 4.63 8.79
CA PRO A 186 28.27 4.25 9.53
C PRO A 186 29.54 4.37 8.66
N SER A 187 30.70 4.36 9.32
CA SER A 187 31.99 4.22 8.65
C SER A 187 32.14 2.85 7.99
N GLY A 188 32.91 2.81 6.90
CA GLY A 188 33.16 1.58 6.13
C GLY A 188 32.76 1.68 4.66
N ASN A 189 33.11 0.62 3.94
CA ASN A 189 32.85 0.39 2.52
C ASN A 189 31.86 -0.78 2.39
N SER A 190 31.02 -0.79 1.35
CA SER A 190 29.94 -1.76 1.19
C SER A 190 28.97 -1.76 2.39
N VAL A 191 28.50 -0.57 2.76
CA VAL A 191 27.46 -0.37 3.78
C VAL A 191 26.08 -0.56 3.12
N PRO A 192 25.18 -1.42 3.63
CA PRO A 192 23.82 -1.54 3.13
C PRO A 192 23.02 -0.28 3.51
N ALA A 193 21.99 0.08 2.73
CA ALA A 193 21.23 1.31 2.97
C ALA A 193 19.73 1.19 2.70
N ILE A 194 18.95 2.14 3.21
CA ILE A 194 17.54 2.31 2.92
C ILE A 194 17.33 3.70 2.31
N ILE A 195 16.72 3.75 1.12
CA ILE A 195 16.26 4.99 0.48
C ILE A 195 14.95 5.41 1.13
N ALA A 196 14.95 6.55 1.81
CA ALA A 196 13.81 7.05 2.59
C ALA A 196 13.16 8.25 1.88
N TYR A 197 11.90 8.08 1.46
CA TYR A 197 11.10 9.12 0.82
C TYR A 197 10.76 10.22 1.82
N GLY A 198 11.32 11.42 1.64
CA GLY A 198 11.23 12.55 2.57
C GLY A 198 12.03 12.33 3.84
N ALA A 199 11.64 11.35 4.65
CA ALA A 199 12.34 10.90 5.86
C ALA A 199 11.96 9.44 6.18
N ALA A 200 12.75 8.78 7.03
CA ALA A 200 12.40 7.46 7.55
C ALA A 200 11.48 7.61 8.78
N SER A 201 10.30 6.98 8.73
CA SER A 201 9.37 6.85 9.87
C SER A 201 9.51 5.52 10.63
N ILE A 202 10.41 4.65 10.14
CA ILE A 202 10.78 3.36 10.76
C ILE A 202 12.14 3.46 11.46
N PRO A 203 12.38 2.70 12.55
CA PRO A 203 13.68 2.63 13.21
C PRO A 203 14.69 1.82 12.37
N VAL A 204 15.67 2.52 11.79
CA VAL A 204 16.76 1.93 11.00
C VAL A 204 17.97 1.64 11.92
N PRO A 205 18.54 0.41 11.93
CA PRO A 205 19.73 0.10 12.71
C PRO A 205 20.94 0.95 12.30
N SER A 206 21.80 1.29 13.26
CA SER A 206 23.01 2.12 13.03
C SER A 206 24.07 1.49 12.11
N THR A 207 23.92 0.20 11.79
CA THR A 207 24.71 -0.55 10.80
C THR A 207 24.22 -0.37 9.35
N VAL A 208 23.10 0.32 9.14
CA VAL A 208 22.46 0.56 7.84
C VAL A 208 22.47 2.06 7.56
N GLY A 209 22.84 2.46 6.33
CA GLY A 209 22.76 3.85 5.88
C GLY A 209 21.33 4.29 5.58
N ILE A 210 21.05 5.59 5.76
CA ILE A 210 19.80 6.24 5.34
C ILE A 210 20.14 7.19 4.18
N ILE A 211 19.48 6.99 3.04
CA ILE A 211 19.56 7.85 1.87
C ILE A 211 18.28 8.67 1.81
N THR A 212 18.33 9.90 2.32
CA THR A 212 17.19 10.81 2.39
C THR A 212 16.90 11.37 1.00
N PHE A 213 15.75 10.99 0.45
CA PHE A 213 15.32 11.34 -0.91
C PHE A 213 14.19 12.37 -0.88
N ASN A 214 14.45 13.58 -1.36
CA ASN A 214 13.43 14.61 -1.54
C ASN A 214 12.58 14.28 -2.80
N ASN A 215 11.47 13.58 -2.61
CA ASN A 215 10.56 13.23 -3.69
C ASN A 215 9.75 14.44 -4.21
N ASP A 216 9.45 15.42 -3.36
CA ASP A 216 8.68 16.62 -3.72
C ASP A 216 9.35 17.49 -4.79
N GLU A 217 10.69 17.52 -4.88
CA GLU A 217 11.38 18.25 -5.96
C GLU A 217 11.41 17.49 -7.31
N ILE A 218 11.21 16.18 -7.30
CA ILE A 218 11.15 15.36 -8.52
C ILE A 218 9.77 15.46 -9.16
N ALA A 219 8.73 15.31 -8.36
CA ALA A 219 7.35 15.49 -8.76
C ALA A 219 6.53 15.99 -7.56
N GLN A 220 5.85 17.11 -7.74
CA GLN A 220 5.11 17.77 -6.67
C GLN A 220 3.83 17.01 -6.28
N GLN A 221 3.40 17.22 -5.03
CA GLN A 221 2.19 16.66 -4.40
C GLN A 221 1.56 17.70 -3.45
N GLN A 222 1.32 18.90 -3.99
CA GLN A 222 0.74 20.04 -3.29
C GLN A 222 -0.64 20.38 -3.89
N GLY A 223 -1.55 19.40 -3.88
CA GLY A 223 -2.88 19.51 -4.48
C GLY A 223 -2.88 19.14 -5.97
N GLY A 224 -4.05 18.91 -6.56
CA GLY A 224 -4.18 18.60 -8.00
C GLY A 224 -3.54 19.63 -8.96
N SER A 225 -3.44 20.90 -8.54
CA SER A 225 -2.75 21.97 -9.28
C SER A 225 -1.21 21.80 -9.37
N SER A 226 -0.65 20.82 -8.66
CA SER A 226 0.77 20.45 -8.71
C SER A 226 1.12 19.43 -9.82
N ARG A 227 0.12 18.96 -10.58
CA ARG A 227 0.32 18.06 -11.73
C ARG A 227 1.36 18.61 -12.71
N GLY A 228 2.30 17.77 -13.14
CA GLY A 228 3.26 18.10 -14.18
C GLY A 228 4.37 19.07 -13.76
N LYS A 229 4.65 19.20 -12.45
CA LYS A 229 5.67 20.10 -11.88
C LYS A 229 6.72 19.32 -11.07
N GLY A 230 7.98 19.75 -11.17
CA GLY A 230 9.14 19.08 -10.57
C GLY A 230 10.08 18.52 -11.63
N LYS A 231 11.31 18.19 -11.23
CA LYS A 231 12.45 17.92 -12.12
C LYS A 231 12.20 16.81 -13.15
N PHE A 232 11.41 15.79 -12.81
CA PHE A 232 11.03 14.77 -13.78
C PHE A 232 10.28 15.36 -14.99
N TYR A 233 9.39 16.32 -14.75
CA TYR A 233 8.59 16.97 -15.79
C TYR A 233 9.34 18.12 -16.47
N ASP A 234 10.35 18.71 -15.84
CA ASP A 234 11.28 19.62 -16.53
C ASP A 234 12.02 18.86 -17.65
N LEU A 235 12.47 17.64 -17.34
CA LEU A 235 13.09 16.70 -18.29
C LEU A 235 12.07 16.18 -19.33
N TYR A 236 11.01 15.47 -18.92
CA TYR A 236 10.09 14.76 -19.84
C TYR A 236 8.89 15.59 -20.34
N GLY A 237 8.71 16.82 -19.85
CA GLY A 237 7.57 17.70 -20.15
C GLY A 237 6.42 17.57 -19.14
N SER A 238 5.76 18.69 -18.85
CA SER A 238 4.61 18.77 -17.93
C SER A 238 3.40 17.95 -18.37
N GLY A 239 3.26 17.69 -19.68
CA GLY A 239 2.26 16.82 -20.27
C GLY A 239 2.59 15.32 -20.26
N HIS A 240 3.72 14.90 -19.67
CA HIS A 240 4.09 13.48 -19.62
C HIS A 240 3.06 12.65 -18.83
N SER A 241 2.89 11.38 -19.20
CA SER A 241 1.82 10.50 -18.69
C SER A 241 2.01 10.10 -17.21
N ALA A 242 3.24 9.86 -16.78
CA ALA A 242 3.62 9.46 -15.41
C ALA A 242 2.89 10.26 -14.32
N GLY A 243 2.35 9.57 -13.31
CA GLY A 243 1.98 10.17 -12.02
C GLY A 243 3.21 10.46 -11.17
N ALA A 244 3.04 11.23 -10.09
CA ALA A 244 4.14 11.54 -9.17
C ALA A 244 4.77 10.27 -8.58
N LEU A 245 4.00 9.21 -8.30
CA LEU A 245 4.55 7.94 -7.80
C LEU A 245 5.57 7.33 -8.79
N MET A 246 5.25 7.35 -10.09
CA MET A 246 6.10 6.81 -11.14
C MET A 246 7.30 7.72 -11.42
N ALA A 247 7.12 9.05 -11.38
CA ALA A 247 8.21 10.01 -11.48
C ALA A 247 9.22 9.87 -10.32
N TRP A 248 8.75 9.62 -9.10
CA TRP A 248 9.62 9.32 -7.96
C TRP A 248 10.33 7.97 -8.12
N SER A 249 9.63 6.92 -8.58
CA SER A 249 10.23 5.62 -8.89
C SER A 249 11.36 5.74 -9.90
N TRP A 250 11.16 6.51 -10.98
CA TRP A 250 12.21 6.81 -11.96
C TRP A 250 13.43 7.46 -11.30
N ALA A 251 13.23 8.41 -10.37
CA ALA A 251 14.34 9.05 -9.66
C ALA A 251 15.06 8.11 -8.68
N VAL A 252 14.36 7.15 -8.05
CA VAL A 252 15.01 6.06 -7.30
C VAL A 252 15.92 5.25 -8.24
N SER A 253 15.47 4.89 -9.44
CA SER A 253 16.33 4.23 -10.42
C SER A 253 17.58 5.04 -10.78
N ARG A 254 17.49 6.39 -10.82
CA ARG A 254 18.65 7.28 -11.02
C ARG A 254 19.54 7.41 -9.78
N ILE A 255 19.00 7.28 -8.56
CA ILE A 255 19.78 7.19 -7.32
C ILE A 255 20.61 5.90 -7.33
N ILE A 256 20.03 4.76 -7.72
CA ILE A 256 20.75 3.50 -7.81
C ILE A 256 21.84 3.58 -8.91
N ASP A 257 21.52 4.14 -10.08
CA ASP A 257 22.51 4.42 -11.13
C ASP A 257 23.68 5.30 -10.62
N ALA A 258 23.39 6.30 -9.80
CA ALA A 258 24.41 7.19 -9.22
C ALA A 258 25.29 6.50 -8.15
N LEU A 259 24.74 5.55 -7.39
CA LEU A 259 25.48 4.73 -6.43
C LEU A 259 26.40 3.75 -7.14
N GLU A 260 25.92 3.09 -8.21
CA GLU A 260 26.73 2.23 -9.10
C GLU A 260 27.92 3.01 -9.70
N LEU A 261 27.68 4.25 -10.15
CA LEU A 261 28.70 5.13 -10.71
C LEU A 261 29.66 5.75 -9.67
N THR A 262 29.34 5.71 -8.37
CA THR A 262 30.13 6.39 -7.33
C THR A 262 30.52 5.46 -6.17
N PRO A 263 31.37 4.42 -6.38
CA PRO A 263 31.77 3.48 -5.32
C PRO A 263 32.43 4.13 -4.08
N SER A 264 33.00 5.34 -4.22
CA SER A 264 33.56 6.14 -3.11
C SER A 264 32.51 6.64 -2.12
N VAL A 265 31.21 6.58 -2.44
CA VAL A 265 30.12 6.72 -1.46
C VAL A 265 30.19 5.61 -0.40
N GLY A 266 30.70 4.43 -0.76
CA GLY A 266 30.85 3.28 0.13
C GLY A 266 29.54 2.62 0.58
N ILE A 267 28.42 2.93 -0.09
CA ILE A 267 27.17 2.18 0.01
C ILE A 267 27.22 0.99 -0.96
N ASP A 268 26.57 -0.13 -0.62
CA ASP A 268 26.41 -1.30 -1.48
C ASP A 268 25.09 -1.21 -2.29
N PRO A 269 25.12 -1.00 -3.61
CA PRO A 269 23.91 -0.92 -4.43
C PRO A 269 23.14 -2.25 -4.54
N THR A 270 23.76 -3.39 -4.16
CA THR A 270 23.09 -4.71 -4.11
C THR A 270 22.33 -4.96 -2.81
N ARG A 271 22.42 -4.04 -1.84
CA ARG A 271 21.77 -4.13 -0.52
C ARG A 271 21.07 -2.82 -0.17
N LEU A 272 20.16 -2.43 -1.07
CA LEU A 272 19.31 -1.26 -0.94
C LEU A 272 17.88 -1.66 -0.58
N GLY A 273 17.38 -1.11 0.52
CA GLY A 273 15.95 -1.05 0.82
C GLY A 273 15.31 0.25 0.35
N VAL A 274 13.98 0.31 0.34
CA VAL A 274 13.21 1.55 0.12
C VAL A 274 12.10 1.66 1.15
N THR A 275 11.88 2.85 1.72
CA THR A 275 10.84 3.10 2.72
C THR A 275 10.23 4.50 2.60
N GLY A 276 9.06 4.66 3.20
CA GLY A 276 8.34 5.92 3.36
C GLY A 276 7.01 5.64 4.07
N CYS A 277 6.43 6.66 4.69
CA CYS A 277 5.11 6.55 5.32
C CYS A 277 4.01 7.26 4.52
N SER A 278 2.78 6.74 4.56
CA SER A 278 1.59 7.40 3.98
C SER A 278 1.77 7.66 2.48
N ARG A 279 1.53 8.88 1.98
CA ARG A 279 1.82 9.29 0.59
C ARG A 279 3.23 8.91 0.10
N ASN A 280 4.23 8.96 0.99
CA ASN A 280 5.60 8.56 0.70
C ASN A 280 5.78 7.02 0.79
N GLY A 281 4.93 6.32 1.54
CA GLY A 281 4.80 4.86 1.54
C GLY A 281 4.19 4.31 0.26
N LYS A 282 3.16 4.97 -0.30
CA LYS A 282 2.66 4.71 -1.67
C LYS A 282 3.81 4.80 -2.69
N GLY A 283 4.65 5.85 -2.56
CA GLY A 283 5.85 6.05 -3.37
C GLY A 283 6.90 4.95 -3.23
N ALA A 284 7.23 4.55 -2.00
CA ALA A 284 8.16 3.45 -1.72
C ALA A 284 7.66 2.09 -2.25
N PHE A 285 6.35 1.85 -2.21
CA PHE A 285 5.73 0.65 -2.78
C PHE A 285 5.92 0.61 -4.31
N VAL A 286 5.59 1.69 -5.02
CA VAL A 286 5.76 1.78 -6.47
C VAL A 286 7.23 1.68 -6.87
N ALA A 287 8.16 2.31 -6.13
CA ALA A 287 9.59 2.12 -6.38
C ALA A 287 10.03 0.66 -6.24
N GLY A 288 9.64 0.00 -5.14
CA GLY A 288 9.88 -1.43 -4.94
C GLY A 288 9.38 -2.29 -6.10
N ALA A 289 8.17 -2.00 -6.59
CA ALA A 289 7.57 -2.70 -7.73
C ALA A 289 8.31 -2.46 -9.06
N PHE A 290 8.83 -1.25 -9.31
CA PHE A 290 9.32 -0.84 -10.64
C PHE A 290 10.86 -0.77 -10.80
N ASP A 291 11.65 -0.86 -9.73
CA ASP A 291 13.10 -1.14 -9.83
C ASP A 291 13.48 -2.46 -9.16
N SER A 292 13.97 -3.42 -9.95
CA SER A 292 14.34 -4.76 -9.50
C SER A 292 15.62 -4.81 -8.65
N ARG A 293 16.42 -3.73 -8.64
CA ARG A 293 17.64 -3.62 -7.82
C ARG A 293 17.35 -3.35 -6.33
N ILE A 294 16.12 -3.00 -5.99
CA ILE A 294 15.68 -2.84 -4.61
C ILE A 294 15.51 -4.23 -3.97
N ALA A 295 16.31 -4.48 -2.94
CA ALA A 295 16.44 -5.76 -2.23
C ALA A 295 15.48 -5.91 -1.04
N LEU A 296 14.86 -4.82 -0.56
CA LEU A 296 13.84 -4.86 0.49
C LEU A 296 12.88 -3.66 0.38
N THR A 297 11.58 -3.92 0.20
CA THR A 297 10.56 -2.86 0.14
C THR A 297 9.81 -2.76 1.48
N LEU A 298 9.75 -1.54 2.04
CA LEU A 298 9.21 -1.24 3.38
C LEU A 298 8.15 -0.12 3.34
N PRO A 299 6.93 -0.36 2.79
CA PRO A 299 5.84 0.61 2.81
C PRO A 299 5.22 0.67 4.21
N GLN A 300 5.11 1.87 4.77
CA GLN A 300 4.44 2.12 6.06
C GLN A 300 3.15 2.93 5.84
N GLU A 301 2.05 2.48 6.44
CA GLU A 301 0.75 3.17 6.58
C GLU A 301 0.29 3.83 5.26
N SER A 302 0.48 3.09 4.18
CA SER A 302 0.36 3.54 2.80
C SER A 302 -1.08 3.61 2.33
N GLY A 303 -1.93 2.71 2.84
CA GLY A 303 -3.35 2.62 2.55
C GLY A 303 -3.68 2.45 1.07
N ALA A 304 -4.82 3.01 0.66
CA ALA A 304 -5.27 3.04 -0.73
C ALA A 304 -4.22 3.65 -1.68
N GLY A 305 -3.93 3.00 -2.81
CA GLY A 305 -2.84 3.42 -3.69
C GLY A 305 -1.43 3.01 -3.23
N GLY A 306 -1.34 2.27 -2.12
CA GLY A 306 -0.16 1.53 -1.67
C GLY A 306 -0.54 0.07 -1.45
N ALA A 307 -0.74 -0.33 -0.20
CA ALA A 307 -1.17 -1.67 0.19
C ALA A 307 -2.67 -1.96 -0.02
N GLY A 308 -3.52 -0.93 -0.16
CA GLY A 308 -4.97 -1.07 -0.29
C GLY A 308 -5.43 -1.30 -1.73
N CYS A 309 -6.28 -2.31 -1.95
CA CYS A 309 -6.88 -2.60 -3.25
C CYS A 309 -8.13 -1.73 -3.51
N TRP A 310 -8.27 -1.26 -4.75
CA TRP A 310 -9.33 -0.35 -5.17
C TRP A 310 -10.72 -0.96 -5.03
N ARG A 311 -10.90 -2.22 -5.45
CA ARG A 311 -12.20 -2.91 -5.34
C ARG A 311 -12.68 -3.08 -3.90
N ILE A 312 -11.75 -3.34 -2.98
CA ILE A 312 -12.08 -3.54 -1.57
C ILE A 312 -12.36 -2.19 -0.90
N ALA A 313 -11.64 -1.12 -1.27
CA ALA A 313 -11.93 0.23 -0.81
C ALA A 313 -13.31 0.73 -1.28
N ASP A 314 -13.64 0.55 -2.56
CA ASP A 314 -14.96 0.87 -3.11
C ASP A 314 -16.08 0.03 -2.46
N TRP A 315 -15.82 -1.25 -2.14
CA TRP A 315 -16.74 -2.07 -1.34
C TRP A 315 -16.89 -1.57 0.09
N GLN A 316 -15.80 -1.16 0.77
CA GLN A 316 -15.87 -0.59 2.13
C GLN A 316 -16.75 0.67 2.14
N ASN A 317 -16.55 1.60 1.20
CA ASN A 317 -17.39 2.79 1.07
C ASN A 317 -18.86 2.45 0.76
N ARG A 318 -19.14 1.40 -0.03
CA ARG A 318 -20.50 0.89 -0.26
C ARG A 318 -21.12 0.13 0.91
N ASN A 319 -20.35 -0.19 1.96
CA ASN A 319 -20.82 -0.91 3.16
C ASN A 319 -20.71 -0.07 4.45
N GLY A 320 -20.63 1.26 4.33
CA GLY A 320 -20.79 2.20 5.45
C GLY A 320 -19.50 2.64 6.16
N PHE A 321 -18.32 2.25 5.66
CA PHE A 321 -17.03 2.76 6.10
C PHE A 321 -16.67 4.05 5.34
N THR A 322 -15.78 4.88 5.87
CA THR A 322 -15.28 6.11 5.22
C THR A 322 -13.79 5.98 4.90
N VAL A 323 -13.47 5.26 3.81
CA VAL A 323 -12.09 4.98 3.39
C VAL A 323 -11.67 5.79 2.18
N GLN A 324 -10.37 6.06 2.03
CA GLN A 324 -9.82 6.57 0.79
C GLN A 324 -10.01 5.53 -0.33
N ASP A 325 -10.66 5.92 -1.43
CA ASP A 325 -10.83 5.08 -2.61
C ASP A 325 -10.28 5.75 -3.88
N ALA A 326 -10.38 5.06 -5.01
CA ALA A 326 -9.90 5.56 -6.31
C ALA A 326 -10.56 6.88 -6.74
N LYS A 327 -11.82 7.14 -6.37
CA LYS A 327 -12.58 8.35 -6.75
C LYS A 327 -12.09 9.54 -5.96
N GLN A 328 -11.86 9.33 -4.65
CA GLN A 328 -11.41 10.38 -3.76
C GLN A 328 -9.93 10.72 -3.98
N ILE A 329 -9.05 9.72 -4.06
CA ILE A 329 -7.59 9.93 -4.03
C ILE A 329 -7.05 10.77 -5.22
N VAL A 330 -7.69 10.68 -6.40
CA VAL A 330 -7.32 11.48 -7.58
C VAL A 330 -7.71 12.96 -7.47
N THR A 331 -8.56 13.32 -6.51
CA THR A 331 -8.91 14.72 -6.22
C THR A 331 -7.88 15.39 -5.30
N GLU A 332 -7.16 14.61 -4.48
CA GLU A 332 -6.15 15.13 -3.55
C GLU A 332 -4.88 15.57 -4.30
N ASN A 333 -4.26 14.65 -5.06
CA ASN A 333 -2.90 14.84 -5.55
C ASN A 333 -2.61 14.11 -6.87
N PRO A 334 -1.64 14.59 -7.67
CA PRO A 334 -1.25 14.00 -8.95
C PRO A 334 -0.37 12.74 -8.81
N TRP A 335 -0.61 11.93 -7.77
CA TRP A 335 0.12 10.68 -7.52
C TRP A 335 0.01 9.71 -8.71
N PHE A 336 -1.16 9.67 -9.35
CA PHE A 336 -1.49 8.81 -10.49
C PHE A 336 -1.43 9.55 -11.84
N SER A 337 -1.47 8.79 -12.93
CA SER A 337 -1.67 9.30 -14.28
C SER A 337 -3.10 9.80 -14.49
N PRO A 338 -3.35 10.81 -15.34
CA PRO A 338 -4.71 11.24 -15.67
C PRO A 338 -5.53 10.15 -16.38
N SER A 339 -4.86 9.14 -16.95
CA SER A 339 -5.51 7.92 -17.46
C SER A 339 -6.35 7.21 -16.40
N PHE A 340 -5.92 7.23 -15.14
CA PHE A 340 -6.61 6.54 -14.05
C PHE A 340 -8.02 7.08 -13.80
N ASN A 341 -8.22 8.38 -13.99
CA ASN A 341 -9.48 9.09 -13.79
C ASN A 341 -10.66 8.52 -14.62
N GLN A 342 -10.37 7.76 -15.68
CA GLN A 342 -11.38 7.09 -16.51
C GLN A 342 -11.99 5.87 -15.80
N TYR A 343 -11.28 5.26 -14.85
CA TYR A 343 -11.62 3.98 -14.22
C TYR A 343 -12.04 4.11 -12.74
N THR A 344 -11.77 5.24 -12.10
CA THR A 344 -12.07 5.44 -10.66
C THR A 344 -13.54 5.24 -10.33
N SER A 345 -14.45 5.59 -11.25
CA SER A 345 -15.89 5.38 -11.12
C SER A 345 -16.31 3.90 -11.12
N ASN A 346 -15.54 3.01 -11.76
CA ASN A 346 -15.83 1.59 -11.93
C ASN A 346 -14.55 0.73 -12.00
N VAL A 347 -13.83 0.67 -10.88
CA VAL A 347 -12.51 -0.01 -10.75
C VAL A 347 -12.54 -1.50 -11.09
N ASN A 348 -13.72 -2.12 -11.13
CA ASN A 348 -13.94 -3.51 -11.57
C ASN A 348 -13.44 -3.78 -13.01
N GLN A 349 -13.39 -2.73 -13.86
CA GLN A 349 -12.92 -2.80 -15.25
C GLN A 349 -11.39 -2.90 -15.41
N LEU A 350 -10.60 -2.67 -14.35
CA LEU A 350 -9.13 -2.72 -14.43
C LEU A 350 -8.64 -4.18 -14.47
N PRO A 351 -7.73 -4.57 -15.38
CA PRO A 351 -7.18 -5.93 -15.45
C PRO A 351 -6.27 -6.32 -14.26
N PHE A 352 -6.04 -5.41 -13.32
CA PHE A 352 -5.26 -5.60 -12.09
C PHE A 352 -5.98 -5.02 -10.86
N ASP A 353 -5.38 -5.24 -9.69
CA ASP A 353 -5.58 -4.43 -8.48
C ASP A 353 -4.26 -4.39 -7.70
N HIS A 354 -4.14 -3.63 -6.60
CA HIS A 354 -2.86 -3.40 -5.90
C HIS A 354 -2.16 -4.67 -5.38
N HIS A 355 -2.88 -5.77 -5.21
CA HIS A 355 -2.28 -7.08 -4.91
C HIS A 355 -1.33 -7.59 -6.03
N MET A 356 -1.49 -7.12 -7.27
CA MET A 356 -0.64 -7.40 -8.42
C MET A 356 0.46 -6.34 -8.60
N LEU A 357 0.27 -5.11 -8.09
CA LEU A 357 1.38 -4.15 -7.91
C LEU A 357 2.43 -4.75 -6.97
N ALA A 358 2.00 -5.35 -5.85
CA ALA A 358 2.88 -6.14 -4.98
C ALA A 358 3.51 -7.34 -5.72
N GLY A 359 2.77 -7.98 -6.62
CA GLY A 359 3.28 -9.04 -7.50
C GLY A 359 4.51 -8.66 -8.34
N LEU A 360 4.73 -7.38 -8.65
CA LEU A 360 5.96 -6.92 -9.33
C LEU A 360 7.21 -6.93 -8.42
N ILE A 361 7.02 -7.03 -7.10
CA ILE A 361 8.11 -7.22 -6.14
C ILE A 361 8.50 -8.71 -6.10
N ALA A 362 7.52 -9.61 -6.05
CA ALA A 362 7.72 -11.05 -5.84
C ALA A 362 8.72 -11.69 -6.85
N PRO A 363 9.67 -12.55 -6.41
CA PRO A 363 9.86 -13.08 -5.06
C PRO A 363 10.73 -12.20 -4.15
N ARG A 364 11.03 -10.95 -4.51
CA ARG A 364 11.91 -10.09 -3.70
C ARG A 364 11.26 -9.77 -2.34
N PRO A 365 12.06 -9.44 -1.32
CA PRO A 365 11.57 -9.12 0.02
C PRO A 365 10.66 -7.88 0.10
N VAL A 366 9.51 -8.05 0.73
CA VAL A 366 8.61 -6.96 1.12
C VAL A 366 8.15 -7.14 2.57
N TYR A 367 8.14 -6.05 3.34
CA TYR A 367 7.46 -5.99 4.63
C TYR A 367 6.58 -4.74 4.68
N ILE A 368 5.27 -4.96 4.60
CA ILE A 368 4.24 -3.92 4.68
C ILE A 368 3.81 -3.74 6.13
N MET A 369 3.79 -2.50 6.60
CA MET A 369 3.29 -2.10 7.92
C MET A 369 2.07 -1.21 7.72
N GLU A 370 0.92 -1.54 8.29
CA GLU A 370 -0.31 -0.72 8.18
C GLU A 370 -0.96 -0.53 9.56
N ASN A 371 -1.78 0.50 9.70
CA ASN A 371 -2.37 0.91 10.97
C ASN A 371 -3.92 0.86 10.88
N PRO A 372 -4.61 0.03 11.69
CA PRO A 372 -6.06 -0.09 11.69
C PRO A 372 -6.78 1.02 12.48
N ASP A 373 -6.08 1.83 13.28
CA ASP A 373 -6.69 2.96 14.01
C ASP A 373 -7.24 4.03 13.05
N TYR A 374 -6.74 4.07 11.81
CA TYR A 374 -7.10 5.04 10.78
C TYR A 374 -7.93 4.38 9.67
N GLU A 375 -9.26 4.42 9.82
CA GLU A 375 -10.22 3.89 8.82
C GLU A 375 -9.89 4.34 7.39
N TRP A 376 -9.46 5.59 7.23
CA TRP A 376 -9.07 6.22 5.97
C TRP A 376 -8.06 5.42 5.14
N LEU A 377 -7.16 4.64 5.77
CA LEU A 377 -6.18 3.81 5.07
C LEU A 377 -6.82 2.60 4.36
N GLY A 378 -8.08 2.27 4.67
CA GLY A 378 -8.77 1.09 4.15
C GLY A 378 -8.30 -0.17 4.87
N THR A 379 -8.71 -0.34 6.12
CA THR A 379 -8.17 -1.37 7.03
C THR A 379 -8.35 -2.79 6.50
N MET A 380 -9.58 -3.18 6.14
CA MET A 380 -9.87 -4.45 5.45
C MET A 380 -9.31 -4.48 4.02
N SER A 381 -9.28 -3.33 3.33
CA SER A 381 -8.69 -3.23 1.99
C SER A 381 -7.22 -3.62 1.96
N THR A 382 -6.38 -3.04 2.83
CA THR A 382 -4.96 -3.40 2.91
C THR A 382 -4.77 -4.86 3.33
N TYR A 383 -5.52 -5.34 4.33
CA TYR A 383 -5.44 -6.72 4.81
C TYR A 383 -5.79 -7.75 3.74
N GLY A 384 -6.93 -7.58 3.06
CA GLY A 384 -7.38 -8.50 2.01
C GLY A 384 -6.56 -8.40 0.73
N CYS A 385 -6.16 -7.18 0.33
CA CYS A 385 -5.29 -6.96 -0.82
C CYS A 385 -3.93 -7.64 -0.64
N MET A 386 -3.31 -7.47 0.53
CA MET A 386 -2.02 -8.10 0.83
C MET A 386 -2.14 -9.59 1.14
N GLY A 387 -3.32 -10.08 1.53
CA GLY A 387 -3.65 -11.51 1.52
C GLY A 387 -3.68 -12.10 0.11
N GLY A 388 -4.30 -11.38 -0.85
CA GLY A 388 -4.24 -11.71 -2.27
C GLY A 388 -2.83 -11.59 -2.88
N ALA A 389 -2.00 -10.69 -2.35
CA ALA A 389 -0.59 -10.56 -2.72
C ALA A 389 0.22 -11.77 -2.24
N ARG A 390 0.07 -12.15 -0.96
CA ARG A 390 0.77 -13.29 -0.33
C ARG A 390 0.65 -14.60 -1.11
N LYS A 391 -0.50 -14.84 -1.75
CA LYS A 391 -0.73 -16.01 -2.62
C LYS A 391 0.28 -16.11 -3.78
N GLN A 392 0.86 -15.00 -4.24
CA GLN A 392 1.84 -14.97 -5.33
C GLN A 392 3.23 -15.39 -4.85
N TRP A 393 3.65 -14.96 -3.65
CA TRP A 393 4.85 -15.49 -2.99
C TRP A 393 4.68 -16.97 -2.59
N GLN A 394 3.48 -17.41 -2.22
CA GLN A 394 3.16 -18.83 -2.04
C GLN A 394 3.37 -19.62 -3.33
N ALA A 395 2.87 -19.11 -4.46
CA ALA A 395 3.01 -19.78 -5.76
C ALA A 395 4.48 -19.94 -6.21
N LEU A 396 5.32 -18.94 -5.90
CA LEU A 396 6.76 -18.97 -6.19
C LEU A 396 7.58 -19.82 -5.22
N GLY A 397 7.00 -20.23 -4.08
CA GLY A 397 7.71 -20.93 -3.00
C GLY A 397 8.59 -20.02 -2.14
N SER A 398 8.22 -18.74 -1.99
CA SER A 398 9.04 -17.69 -1.34
C SER A 398 8.30 -16.96 -0.21
N LEU A 399 7.43 -17.65 0.54
CA LEU A 399 6.67 -17.04 1.64
C LEU A 399 7.55 -16.41 2.73
N ASP A 400 8.81 -16.83 2.85
CA ASP A 400 9.80 -16.29 3.77
C ASP A 400 10.40 -14.94 3.34
N THR A 401 9.98 -14.39 2.19
CA THR A 401 10.28 -13.02 1.75
C THR A 401 9.04 -12.11 1.75
N PHE A 402 7.89 -12.60 2.23
CA PHE A 402 6.65 -11.82 2.32
C PHE A 402 6.27 -11.51 3.78
N GLY A 403 6.06 -10.23 4.06
CA GLY A 403 5.56 -9.75 5.33
C GLY A 403 4.45 -8.72 5.18
N TYR A 404 3.36 -8.89 5.93
CA TYR A 404 2.34 -7.88 6.19
C TYR A 404 1.96 -7.90 7.67
N SER A 405 2.04 -6.75 8.33
CA SER A 405 1.71 -6.57 9.74
C SER A 405 0.82 -5.35 9.90
N GLN A 406 -0.41 -5.56 10.39
CA GLN A 406 -1.36 -4.51 10.71
C GLN A 406 -1.58 -4.46 12.23
N VAL A 407 -1.24 -3.33 12.85
CA VAL A 407 -1.28 -3.18 14.31
C VAL A 407 -1.67 -1.75 14.66
N GLY A 408 -2.58 -1.58 15.62
CA GLY A 408 -3.06 -0.29 16.09
C GLY A 408 -2.44 0.15 17.41
N ASN A 409 -3.17 0.99 18.13
CA ASN A 409 -2.73 1.71 19.34
C ASN A 409 -1.48 2.58 19.10
N HIS A 410 -1.37 3.21 17.92
CA HIS A 410 -0.29 4.14 17.63
C HIS A 410 -0.69 5.26 16.66
N ALA A 411 -0.09 6.43 16.83
CA ALA A 411 -0.31 7.57 15.95
C ALA A 411 0.18 7.27 14.52
N HIS A 412 -0.47 7.89 13.53
CA HIS A 412 -0.13 7.77 12.12
C HIS A 412 1.36 8.08 11.86
N CYS A 413 2.06 7.19 11.16
CA CYS A 413 3.51 7.22 10.92
C CYS A 413 4.43 7.07 12.16
N SER A 414 3.89 6.80 13.35
CA SER A 414 4.69 6.50 14.55
C SER A 414 4.88 4.99 14.70
N PHE A 415 5.98 4.45 14.19
CA PHE A 415 6.24 3.01 14.17
C PHE A 415 6.09 2.34 15.56
N PRO A 416 5.25 1.28 15.70
CA PRO A 416 4.97 0.67 16.99
C PRO A 416 6.03 -0.36 17.41
N SER A 417 6.38 -0.41 18.70
CA SER A 417 7.35 -1.37 19.24
C SER A 417 6.94 -2.84 19.06
N SER A 418 5.64 -3.10 18.95
CA SER A 418 5.05 -4.42 18.65
C SER A 418 5.32 -4.94 17.23
N GLN A 419 5.91 -4.13 16.34
CA GLN A 419 6.41 -4.53 15.02
C GLN A 419 7.95 -4.57 14.94
N GLN A 420 8.67 -4.18 16.00
CA GLN A 420 10.12 -4.01 15.97
C GLN A 420 10.88 -5.30 15.63
N SER A 421 10.47 -6.44 16.20
CA SER A 421 11.08 -7.74 15.93
C SER A 421 10.94 -8.16 14.47
N GLU A 422 9.77 -7.90 13.87
CA GLU A 422 9.47 -8.20 12.47
C GLU A 422 10.31 -7.32 11.54
N LEU A 423 10.33 -5.99 11.76
CA LEU A 423 11.16 -5.08 10.97
C LEU A 423 12.66 -5.44 11.05
N THR A 424 13.16 -5.72 12.26
CA THR A 424 14.54 -6.18 12.48
C THR A 424 14.82 -7.49 11.75
N ALA A 425 13.87 -8.43 11.72
CA ALA A 425 14.04 -9.70 10.99
C ALA A 425 14.24 -9.49 9.49
N PHE A 426 13.44 -8.62 8.86
CA PHE A 426 13.57 -8.28 7.44
C PHE A 426 14.89 -7.53 7.14
N ILE A 427 15.23 -6.50 7.93
CA ILE A 427 16.48 -5.75 7.73
C ILE A 427 17.70 -6.66 7.92
N ASN A 428 17.72 -7.48 8.97
CA ASN A 428 18.83 -8.40 9.23
C ASN A 428 19.00 -9.40 8.09
N LYS A 429 17.91 -10.07 7.67
CA LYS A 429 17.97 -11.12 6.65
C LYS A 429 18.36 -10.59 5.27
N PHE A 430 17.78 -9.46 4.85
CA PHE A 430 17.86 -9.01 3.45
C PHE A 430 18.83 -7.86 3.20
N LEU A 431 19.13 -7.02 4.20
CA LEU A 431 20.11 -5.92 4.07
C LEU A 431 21.42 -6.21 4.81
N LEU A 432 21.38 -6.85 5.98
CA LEU A 432 22.62 -7.24 6.69
C LEU A 432 23.16 -8.62 6.27
N LYS A 433 22.34 -9.46 5.62
CA LYS A 433 22.64 -10.88 5.31
C LYS A 433 22.96 -11.70 6.57
N GLN A 434 22.21 -11.45 7.64
CA GLN A 434 22.33 -12.07 8.98
C GLN A 434 21.08 -12.89 9.33
N SER A 435 21.16 -13.73 10.36
CA SER A 435 19.99 -14.43 10.92
C SER A 435 18.98 -13.44 11.52
N GLY A 436 17.77 -13.37 10.96
CA GLY A 436 16.73 -12.42 11.38
C GLY A 436 15.62 -12.98 12.28
N GLY A 437 15.44 -14.31 12.35
CA GLY A 437 14.20 -14.91 12.83
C GLY A 437 13.16 -15.08 11.71
N SER A 438 11.87 -15.18 12.05
CA SER A 438 10.83 -15.39 11.04
C SER A 438 10.61 -14.15 10.18
N THR A 439 10.47 -14.38 8.87
CA THR A 439 10.24 -13.37 7.82
C THR A 439 9.08 -13.77 6.89
N SER A 440 8.28 -14.75 7.31
CA SER A 440 6.95 -15.03 6.75
C SER A 440 5.92 -14.48 7.71
N VAL A 441 5.40 -13.27 7.44
CA VAL A 441 4.47 -12.56 8.34
C VAL A 441 3.18 -12.23 7.60
N TYR A 442 2.03 -12.55 8.20
CA TYR A 442 0.73 -12.09 7.73
C TYR A 442 -0.23 -12.02 8.93
N ARG A 443 -0.40 -10.82 9.49
CA ARG A 443 -1.26 -10.62 10.67
C ARG A 443 -1.96 -9.27 10.68
N THR A 444 -3.07 -9.25 11.39
CA THR A 444 -3.76 -8.05 11.89
C THR A 444 -4.07 -8.26 13.37
N ASP A 445 -4.21 -7.20 14.16
CA ASP A 445 -4.77 -7.26 15.51
C ASP A 445 -6.30 -7.10 15.54
N GLN A 446 -6.91 -6.83 14.38
CA GLN A 446 -8.36 -6.66 14.20
C GLN A 446 -9.08 -7.98 13.95
N THR A 447 -10.38 -8.02 14.27
CA THR A 447 -11.27 -9.15 13.96
C THR A 447 -12.36 -8.73 12.97
N TYR A 448 -12.16 -9.04 11.68
CA TYR A 448 -13.07 -8.63 10.61
C TYR A 448 -14.21 -9.64 10.35
N ASN A 449 -15.17 -9.72 11.27
CA ASN A 449 -16.27 -10.72 11.25
C ASN A 449 -17.05 -10.81 9.92
N ASN A 450 -17.17 -9.70 9.18
CA ASN A 450 -17.92 -9.62 7.92
C ASN A 450 -17.02 -9.62 6.66
N PHE A 451 -15.76 -10.09 6.78
CA PHE A 451 -14.77 -10.02 5.70
C PHE A 451 -14.00 -11.33 5.55
N ASN A 452 -13.93 -11.85 4.33
CA ASN A 452 -13.15 -13.04 4.01
C ASN A 452 -12.17 -12.74 2.87
N VAL A 453 -10.87 -12.92 3.15
CA VAL A 453 -9.78 -12.75 2.17
C VAL A 453 -9.94 -13.68 0.97
N ASP A 454 -10.42 -14.90 1.18
CA ASP A 454 -10.59 -15.90 0.12
C ASP A 454 -11.82 -15.64 -0.77
N SER A 455 -12.87 -14.97 -0.29
CA SER A 455 -13.96 -14.52 -1.18
C SER A 455 -13.52 -13.37 -2.10
N TRP A 456 -12.54 -12.58 -1.68
CA TRP A 456 -11.86 -11.60 -2.54
C TRP A 456 -10.76 -12.21 -3.42
N SER A 457 -10.30 -13.42 -3.08
CA SER A 457 -9.25 -14.13 -3.81
C SER A 457 -9.55 -15.62 -4.10
N PRO A 458 -10.63 -15.91 -4.86
CA PRO A 458 -11.17 -17.27 -5.03
C PRO A 458 -10.39 -18.15 -6.04
N TRP A 459 -9.35 -17.62 -6.69
CA TRP A 459 -8.52 -18.38 -7.62
C TRP A 459 -7.61 -19.38 -6.89
N ALA A 460 -7.34 -20.52 -7.53
CA ALA A 460 -6.39 -21.50 -7.03
C ALA A 460 -4.96 -20.95 -7.08
N VAL A 461 -4.13 -21.35 -6.11
CA VAL A 461 -2.70 -20.98 -6.06
C VAL A 461 -1.89 -22.14 -6.67
N PRO A 462 -1.27 -21.97 -7.86
CA PRO A 462 -0.42 -23.00 -8.44
C PRO A 462 0.91 -23.09 -7.67
N ALA A 463 1.54 -24.26 -7.66
CA ALA A 463 2.95 -24.36 -7.31
C ALA A 463 3.78 -24.16 -8.60
N LEU A 464 4.42 -23.01 -8.75
CA LEU A 464 5.16 -22.66 -9.96
C LEU A 464 6.50 -23.39 -9.98
N SER A 465 6.74 -24.22 -11.01
CA SER A 465 8.03 -24.89 -11.23
C SER A 465 9.13 -23.90 -11.59
#